data_AF-A0A524M5C5-F1
#
_entry.id   AF-A0A524M5C5-F1
#
_cell.length_a   1.000
_cell.length_b   1.000
_cell.length_c   1.000
_cell.angle_alpha   90.00
_cell.angle_beta   90.00
_cell.angle_gamma   90.00
#
_symmetry.space_group_name_H-M   'P 1'
#
loop_
_entity.id
_entity.type
_entity.pdbx_description
1 polymer ?
#
loop_
_entity_poly.entity_id
_entity_poly.type
_entity_poly.pdbx_seq_one_letter_code
_entity_poly.pdbx_strand_id
1 'polypeptide(L)' 'MSWKGKVVSVLRKESAMKFLEKISHASPNEAQLIMAKVTGNFKRGNERNPSRK' A
#
# COMPACT_ATOMS: atom_id res chain seq x y z
N MET A 1 3.99 -13.52 12.46
CA MET A 1 4.19 -14.19 11.15
C MET A 1 4.72 -13.20 10.13
N SER A 2 5.92 -13.40 9.60
CA SER A 2 6.55 -12.54 8.58
C SER A 2 6.19 -13.01 7.16
N TRP A 3 5.45 -12.21 6.40
CA TRP A 3 5.17 -12.44 4.97
C TRP A 3 6.38 -12.06 4.09
N LYS A 4 7.62 -12.34 4.54
CA LYS A 4 8.82 -12.02 3.79
C LYS A 4 8.98 -13.02 2.64
N GLY A 5 9.01 -12.53 1.40
CA GLY A 5 9.27 -13.32 0.20
C GLY A 5 8.05 -13.91 -0.53
N LYS A 6 6.83 -13.65 -0.05
CA LYS A 6 5.60 -14.09 -0.75
C LYS A 6 4.97 -12.93 -1.52
N VAL A 7 4.63 -13.16 -2.79
CA VAL A 7 3.86 -12.22 -3.61
C VAL A 7 2.48 -12.01 -2.98
N VAL A 8 2.13 -10.76 -2.68
CA VAL A 8 0.84 -10.40 -2.07
C VAL A 8 -0.23 -10.16 -3.13
N SER A 9 0.13 -9.46 -4.21
CA SER A 9 -0.79 -9.11 -5.30
C SER A 9 0.00 -8.83 -6.57
N VAL A 10 -0.58 -9.16 -7.73
CA VAL A 10 -0.03 -8.86 -9.05
C VAL A 10 -0.96 -7.88 -9.75
N LEU A 11 -0.45 -6.68 -10.06
CA LEU A 11 -1.18 -5.66 -10.83
C LEU A 11 -0.89 -5.82 -12.32
N ARG A 12 -1.86 -5.55 -13.18
CA ARG A 12 -1.73 -5.70 -14.64
C ARG A 12 -2.33 -4.51 -15.39
N LYS A 13 -1.78 -4.25 -16.58
CA LYS A 13 -2.27 -3.21 -17.52
C LYS A 13 -2.41 -1.85 -16.81
N GLU A 14 -3.57 -1.22 -16.96
CA GLU A 14 -3.89 0.11 -16.43
C GLU A 14 -3.68 0.22 -14.90
N SER A 15 -4.00 -0.83 -14.14
CA SER A 15 -3.81 -0.82 -12.68
C SER A 15 -2.33 -0.75 -12.28
N ALA A 16 -1.44 -1.37 -13.07
CA ALA A 16 0.00 -1.30 -12.85
C ALA A 16 0.54 0.09 -13.21
N MET A 17 0.11 0.66 -14.35
CA MET A 17 0.52 2.00 -14.76
C MET A 17 0.11 3.05 -13.72
N LYS A 18 -1.15 3.04 -13.28
CA LYS A 18 -1.66 3.95 -12.25
C LYS A 18 -0.98 3.77 -10.91
N PHE A 19 -0.52 2.57 -10.57
CA PHE A 19 0.23 2.33 -9.34
C PHE A 19 1.64 2.90 -9.43
N LEU A 20 2.35 2.66 -10.54
CA LEU A 20 3.70 3.16 -10.77
C LEU A 20 3.76 4.69 -10.75
N GLU A 21 2.81 5.35 -11.42
CA GLU A 21 2.70 6.82 -11.44
C GLU A 21 2.50 7.42 -10.04
N LYS A 22 1.70 6.75 -9.20
CA LYS A 22 1.42 7.24 -7.85
C LYS A 22 2.57 7.02 -6.89
N ILE A 23 3.27 5.88 -7.00
CA ILE A 23 4.32 5.53 -6.06
C ILE A 23 5.65 6.21 -6.37
N SER A 24 5.90 6.62 -7.62
CA SER A 24 7.15 7.30 -8.02
C SER A 24 7.36 8.65 -7.33
N HIS A 25 6.28 9.33 -6.95
CA HIS A 25 6.30 10.64 -6.29
C HIS A 25 5.91 10.59 -4.82
N ALA A 26 5.64 9.39 -4.28
CA ALA A 26 5.12 9.23 -2.92
C ALA A 26 6.24 9.30 -1.88
N SER A 27 5.98 10.01 -0.77
CA SER A 27 6.76 9.84 0.46
C SER A 27 6.62 8.41 1.01
N PRO A 28 7.52 7.95 1.90
CA PRO A 28 7.43 6.61 2.48
C PRO A 28 6.06 6.29 3.12
N ASN A 29 5.45 7.29 3.78
CA ASN A 29 4.14 7.15 4.40
C ASN A 29 3.03 7.01 3.35
N GLU A 30 3.05 7.84 2.31
CA GLU A 30 2.06 7.78 1.21
C GLU A 30 2.20 6.48 0.41
N ALA A 31 3.43 6.03 0.17
CA ALA A 31 3.71 4.77 -0.51
C ALA A 31 3.06 3.60 0.25
N GLN A 32 3.12 3.61 1.58
CA GLN A 32 2.47 2.60 2.41
C GLN A 32 0.94 2.61 2.27
N LEU A 33 0.32 3.79 2.23
CA LEU A 33 -1.13 3.92 2.00
C LEU A 33 -1.54 3.46 0.60
N ILE A 34 -0.77 3.84 -0.42
CA ILE A 34 -0.99 3.44 -1.82
C ILE A 34 -0.91 1.92 -1.94
N MET A 35 0.12 1.29 -1.34
CA MET A 35 0.27 -0.16 -1.29
C MET A 35 -0.89 -0.84 -0.55
N ALA A 36 -1.28 -0.32 0.63
CA ALA A 36 -2.38 -0.88 1.40
C ALA A 36 -3.72 -0.84 0.63
N LYS A 37 -3.94 0.21 -0.16
CA LYS A 37 -5.13 0.33 -1.02
C LYS A 37 -5.14 -0.72 -2.13
N VAL A 38 -4.03 -0.91 -2.84
CA VAL A 38 -3.98 -1.86 -3.97
C VAL A 38 -3.97 -3.33 -3.52
N THR A 39 -3.43 -3.63 -2.33
CA THR A 39 -3.47 -5.01 -1.77
C THR A 39 -4.72 -5.29 -0.93
N GLY A 40 -5.65 -4.33 -0.79
CA GLY A 40 -6.84 -4.47 0.05
C GLY A 40 -6.58 -4.48 1.57
N ASN A 41 -5.35 -4.16 2.00
CA ASN A 41 -4.97 -4.09 3.42
C ASN A 41 -5.40 -2.79 4.12
N PHE A 42 -5.98 -1.84 3.37
CA PHE A 42 -6.47 -0.55 3.87
C PHE A 42 -7.54 -0.68 4.98
N LYS A 43 -8.39 -1.72 4.94
CA LYS A 43 -9.50 -1.92 5.90
C LYS A 43 -9.07 -2.44 7.28
N ARG A 44 -7.81 -2.85 7.47
CA ARG A 44 -7.33 -3.47 8.72
C ARG A 44 -6.73 -2.50 9.75
N GLY A 45 -6.78 -1.18 9.49
CA GLY A 45 -6.71 -0.19 10.58
C GLY A 45 -5.34 0.07 11.21
N ASN A 46 -4.22 -0.31 10.56
CA ASN A 46 -2.88 0.09 11.01
C ASN A 46 -2.60 1.61 10.89
N GLU A 47 -3.54 2.37 10.33
CA GLU A 47 -3.48 3.83 10.19
C GLU A 47 -4.09 4.58 11.40
N ARG A 48 -4.55 3.86 12.43
CA ARG A 48 -4.93 4.51 13.70
C ARG A 48 -3.67 5.13 14.31
N ASN A 49 -3.50 6.42 14.08
CA ASN A 49 -2.52 7.23 14.76
C ASN A 49 -2.73 7.07 16.28
N PRO A 50 -1.78 6.51 17.04
CA PRO A 50 -1.92 6.36 18.48
C PRO A 50 -1.92 7.71 19.23
N SER A 51 -1.68 8.83 18.53
CA SER A 51 -1.56 10.16 19.13
C SER A 51 -2.89 10.93 19.27
N ARG A 52 -4.06 10.29 19.12
CA ARG A 52 -5.33 10.87 19.58
C ARG A 52 -5.72 10.25 20.92
N LYS A 53 -5.17 10.81 21.99
CA LYS A 53 -5.71 10.71 23.34
C LYS A 53 -6.12 12.12 23.78
#